data_AF-A0A9P1GT92-F1
#
_entry.id   AF-A0A9P1GT92-F1
#
_cell.length_a   1.000
_cell.length_b   1.000
_cell.length_c   1.000
_cell.angle_alpha   90.00
_cell.angle_beta   90.00
_cell.angle_gamma   90.00
#
_symmetry.space_group_name_H-M   'P 1'
#
loop_
_entity.id
_entity.type
_entity.pdbx_description
1 polymer ?
#
loop_
_entity_poly.entity_id
_entity_poly.type
_entity_poly.pdbx_seq_one_letter_code
_entity_poly.pdbx_strand_id
1 'polypeptide(L)'
;MYTAEQLLADAASYQQAFAKRSADELPQAWDAFNRYMSEVVGKKQTLNISNFCRIGWKVEEGLHQAQMRPHFNISEVFARSCRADPRSQIQAPVQSLTFMEEPEPWYQLWQGALTLRPFLQSFPTGWNSELLLSRKNVAWRFNFSDLAEMYQYPRAPLLHLAAASNLPQPTALPWHWYYGGPDQIRTDFGHLLTGYERSVHPFPDSIMQLSNTGGGGRGSDEGDVVGGVILHDKKPYWRRGGQFHYHQTLDAGENTLEAVLAREMIRSLTSTGGRFSAEDFRQRYIDLMTTPGTHNDTYASTCHRMFFKKWRSGVAPEKCPDNDGHNVDTMDGLVLPSVVALAALVRGESLEDAAKQGSEALAVTRASRVLPQYVQIMTQFLSKLLRHAPLENAAQQIAEEVYGSNLSAVHREADPAGPQGADGPL
;
A
#
# COMPACT_ATOMS: atom_id res chain seq x y z
N MET A 1 15.74 -2.48 14.89
CA MET A 1 15.38 -1.18 15.48
C MET A 1 15.99 -0.09 14.62
N TYR A 2 15.16 0.60 13.82
CA TYR A 2 15.58 1.74 13.00
C TYR A 2 15.42 3.04 13.82
N THR A 3 16.49 3.81 13.97
CA THR A 3 16.59 4.94 14.92
C THR A 3 16.53 6.29 14.22
N ALA A 4 16.34 7.37 15.00
CA ALA A 4 16.36 8.73 14.47
C ALA A 4 17.75 9.08 13.91
N GLU A 5 18.81 8.59 14.56
CA GLU A 5 20.19 8.73 14.11
C GLU A 5 20.41 8.03 12.77
N GLN A 6 19.85 6.83 12.58
CA GLN A 6 19.91 6.11 11.30
C GLN A 6 19.09 6.81 10.21
N LEU A 7 17.90 7.33 10.52
CA LEU A 7 17.12 8.14 9.57
C LEU A 7 17.93 9.37 9.13
N LEU A 8 18.54 10.08 10.07
CA LEU A 8 19.35 11.26 9.77
C LEU A 8 20.61 10.91 8.99
N ALA A 9 21.27 9.80 9.31
CA ALA A 9 22.44 9.30 8.59
C ALA A 9 22.09 8.89 7.16
N ASP A 10 21.00 8.12 6.97
CA ASP A 10 20.50 7.74 5.65
C ASP A 10 20.13 9.02 4.87
N ALA A 11 19.29 9.90 5.44
CA ALA A 11 18.91 11.16 4.82
C ALA A 11 20.10 12.06 4.46
N ALA A 12 21.15 12.09 5.29
CA ALA A 12 22.38 12.84 5.04
C ALA A 12 23.28 12.17 3.98
N SER A 13 23.31 10.83 3.91
CA SER A 13 24.04 10.10 2.89
C SER A 13 23.53 10.39 1.47
N TYR A 14 22.27 10.83 1.36
CA TYR A 14 21.62 11.25 0.12
C TYR A 14 21.73 12.77 -0.16
N GLN A 15 22.50 13.53 0.64
CA GLN A 15 22.69 14.97 0.44
C GLN A 15 24.04 15.30 -0.19
N GLN A 16 24.05 15.48 -1.52
CA GLN A 16 24.92 16.47 -2.16
C GLN A 16 24.07 17.66 -2.63
N ALA A 17 24.15 18.77 -1.89
CA ALA A 17 23.58 20.09 -2.19
C ALA A 17 22.13 20.10 -2.73
N PHE A 18 21.19 20.52 -1.87
CA PHE A 18 19.74 20.73 -2.12
C PHE A 18 19.32 21.42 -3.45
N ALA A 19 20.24 22.01 -4.20
CA ALA A 19 19.99 22.73 -5.44
C ALA A 19 19.84 21.85 -6.70
N LYS A 20 20.15 20.55 -6.64
CA LYS A 20 19.98 19.61 -7.77
C LYS A 20 19.45 18.26 -7.30
N ARG A 21 18.15 18.15 -7.06
CA ARG A 21 17.51 16.84 -6.85
C ARG A 21 16.94 16.35 -8.18
N SER A 22 17.29 15.13 -8.58
CA SER A 22 16.54 14.43 -9.64
C SER A 22 15.28 13.79 -9.04
N ALA A 23 14.25 13.55 -9.85
CA ALA A 23 13.05 12.84 -9.40
C ALA A 23 13.36 11.40 -8.92
N ASP A 24 14.54 10.88 -9.27
CA ASP A 24 14.97 9.50 -9.02
C ASP A 24 15.52 9.27 -7.60
N GLU A 25 15.84 10.34 -6.86
CA GLU A 25 16.38 10.27 -5.48
C GLU A 25 15.27 10.32 -4.40
N LEU A 26 14.08 10.79 -4.79
CA LEU A 26 12.93 10.90 -3.90
C LEU A 26 12.43 9.54 -3.34
N PRO A 27 12.43 8.43 -4.10
CA PRO A 27 12.02 7.13 -3.58
C PRO A 27 12.86 6.61 -2.42
N GLN A 28 14.16 6.87 -2.42
CA GLN A 28 15.09 6.37 -1.39
C GLN A 28 14.92 7.13 -0.06
N ALA A 29 14.71 8.45 -0.13
CA ALA A 29 14.38 9.26 1.03
C ALA A 29 13.03 8.85 1.66
N TRP A 30 12.04 8.51 0.82
CA TRP A 30 10.76 7.99 1.29
C TRP A 30 10.88 6.61 1.93
N ASP A 31 11.72 5.73 1.39
CA ASP A 31 11.96 4.42 1.97
C ASP A 31 12.57 4.52 3.38
N ALA A 32 13.61 5.34 3.56
CA ALA A 32 14.21 5.60 4.88
C ALA A 32 13.19 6.15 5.89
N PHE A 33 12.36 7.10 5.46
CA PHE A 33 11.28 7.65 6.28
C PHE A 33 10.23 6.59 6.67
N ASN A 34 9.84 5.73 5.72
CA ASN A 34 8.88 4.65 5.96
C ASN A 34 9.42 3.62 6.97
N ARG A 35 10.70 3.25 6.89
CA ARG A 35 11.35 2.36 7.86
C ARG A 35 11.31 2.94 9.27
N TYR A 36 11.62 4.23 9.42
CA TYR A 36 11.54 4.92 10.71
C TYR A 36 10.11 5.00 11.27
N MET A 37 9.16 5.44 10.45
CA MET A 37 7.76 5.54 10.85
C MET A 37 7.19 4.18 11.28
N SER A 38 7.52 3.12 10.56
CA SER A 38 7.06 1.75 10.86
C SER A 38 7.56 1.27 12.22
N GLU A 39 8.82 1.54 12.55
CA GLU A 39 9.39 1.19 13.86
C GLU A 39 8.71 1.97 15.00
N VAL A 40 8.52 3.29 14.84
CA VAL A 40 7.88 4.15 15.86
C VAL A 40 6.44 3.69 16.14
N VAL A 41 5.68 3.40 15.08
CA VAL A 41 4.31 2.89 15.21
C VAL A 41 4.29 1.48 15.82
N GLY A 42 5.24 0.62 15.44
CA GLY A 42 5.37 -0.73 16.01
C GLY A 42 5.64 -0.73 17.52
N LYS A 43 6.40 0.25 18.00
CA LYS A 43 6.66 0.48 19.44
C LYS A 43 5.51 1.11 20.21
N LYS A 44 4.36 1.28 19.56
CA LYS A 44 3.19 1.96 20.11
C LYS A 44 3.47 3.38 20.58
N GLN A 45 4.26 4.12 19.82
CA GLN A 45 4.59 5.53 20.05
C GLN A 45 3.89 6.42 19.01
N THR A 46 3.83 7.72 19.27
CA THR A 46 3.33 8.74 18.35
C THR A 46 4.46 9.54 17.73
N LEU A 47 4.55 9.51 16.41
CA LEU A 47 5.41 10.37 15.60
C LEU A 47 4.70 11.69 15.29
N ASN A 48 5.38 12.81 15.53
CA ASN A 48 4.94 14.14 15.10
C ASN A 48 5.73 14.58 13.86
N ILE A 49 5.06 14.61 12.72
CA ILE A 49 5.61 15.11 11.45
C ILE A 49 5.23 16.59 11.34
N SER A 50 6.21 17.45 11.60
CA SER A 50 6.03 18.90 11.64
C SER A 50 5.33 19.44 10.38
N ASN A 51 4.33 20.29 10.58
CA ASN A 51 3.52 20.89 9.51
C ASN A 51 2.79 19.90 8.60
N PHE A 52 2.70 18.62 8.97
CA PHE A 52 1.95 17.61 8.24
C PHE A 52 0.93 16.90 9.11
N CYS A 53 1.35 15.96 9.97
CA CYS A 53 0.44 15.18 10.82
C CYS A 53 1.13 14.57 12.05
N ARG A 54 0.32 14.06 12.98
CA ARG A 54 0.72 13.15 14.06
C ARG A 54 0.12 11.79 13.77
N ILE A 55 0.93 10.74 13.88
CA ILE A 55 0.53 9.37 13.60
C ILE A 55 1.12 8.43 14.64
N GLY A 56 0.33 7.46 15.11
CA GLY A 56 0.80 6.47 16.09
C GLY A 56 -0.30 6.03 17.03
N TRP A 57 -0.02 6.02 18.34
CA TRP A 57 -0.93 5.45 19.34
C TRP A 57 -1.32 6.43 20.43
N LYS A 58 -2.58 6.35 20.87
CA LYS A 58 -3.11 7.11 22.00
C LYS A 58 -3.68 6.18 23.05
N VAL A 59 -3.62 6.61 24.30
CA VAL A 59 -4.25 5.98 25.46
C VAL A 59 -5.64 6.59 25.65
N GLU A 60 -6.69 5.80 25.53
CA GLU A 60 -8.05 6.17 25.90
C GLU A 60 -8.36 5.60 27.28
N GLU A 61 -8.64 6.47 28.26
CA GLU A 61 -9.07 6.04 29.59
C GLU A 61 -10.52 5.54 29.54
N GLY A 62 -10.71 4.23 29.73
CA GLY A 62 -12.02 3.60 29.89
C GLY A 62 -12.43 3.46 31.35
N LEU A 63 -13.72 3.21 31.60
CA LEU A 63 -14.32 3.05 32.94
C LEU A 63 -13.64 1.99 33.84
N HIS A 64 -12.97 0.99 33.24
CA HIS A 64 -12.34 -0.11 33.97
C HIS A 64 -10.89 -0.40 33.57
N GLN A 65 -10.41 0.09 32.40
CA GLN A 65 -9.02 -0.08 31.97
C GLN A 65 -8.67 0.91 30.84
N ALA A 66 -7.44 1.42 30.85
CA ALA A 66 -6.90 2.22 29.76
C ALA A 66 -6.69 1.35 28.50
N GLN A 67 -7.18 1.81 27.34
CA GLN A 67 -7.04 1.12 26.06
C GLN A 67 -6.13 1.91 25.12
N MET A 68 -5.20 1.21 24.46
CA MET A 68 -4.35 1.78 23.41
C MET A 68 -5.06 1.72 22.07
N ARG A 69 -5.16 2.86 21.37
CA ARG A 69 -5.79 2.95 20.04
C ARG A 69 -4.90 3.68 19.04
N PRO A 70 -4.86 3.24 17.77
CA PRO A 70 -4.17 3.99 16.74
C PRO A 70 -4.87 5.34 16.49
N HIS A 71 -4.11 6.36 16.12
CA HIS A 71 -4.62 7.66 15.74
C HIS A 71 -3.83 8.29 14.59
N PHE A 72 -4.51 9.17 13.86
CA PHE A 72 -3.93 10.00 12.80
C PHE A 72 -4.57 11.39 12.86
N ASN A 73 -3.77 12.42 13.06
CA ASN A 73 -4.23 13.80 13.22
C ASN A 73 -3.45 14.71 12.29
N ILE A 74 -4.12 15.37 11.36
CA ILE A 74 -3.45 16.31 10.46
C ILE A 74 -3.16 17.61 11.22
N SER A 75 -2.00 18.21 10.96
CA SER A 75 -1.64 19.50 11.55
C SER A 75 -2.56 20.60 11.02
N GLU A 76 -2.86 21.57 11.87
CA GLU A 76 -3.72 22.69 11.48
C GLU A 76 -3.13 23.50 10.31
N VAL A 77 -1.79 23.64 10.28
CA VAL A 77 -1.06 24.31 9.19
C VAL A 77 -1.31 23.60 7.86
N PHE A 78 -1.16 22.26 7.84
CA PHE A 78 -1.42 21.47 6.64
C PHE A 78 -2.90 21.54 6.24
N ALA A 79 -3.82 21.35 7.19
CA ALA A 79 -5.26 21.41 6.93
C ALA A 79 -5.66 22.75 6.29
N ARG A 80 -5.16 23.87 6.82
CA ARG A 80 -5.39 25.21 6.25
C ARG A 80 -4.79 25.36 4.85
N SER A 81 -3.58 24.86 4.62
CA SER A 81 -2.94 24.90 3.29
C SER A 81 -3.73 24.10 2.24
N CYS A 82 -4.41 23.04 2.67
CA CYS A 82 -5.26 22.20 1.84
C CYS A 82 -6.73 22.67 1.81
N ARG A 83 -7.08 23.82 2.41
CA ARG A 83 -8.46 24.33 2.53
C ARG A 83 -9.43 23.39 3.26
N ALA A 84 -8.93 22.50 4.11
CA ALA A 84 -9.74 21.64 4.98
C ALA A 84 -10.00 22.32 6.34
N ASP A 85 -11.19 22.14 6.92
CA ASP A 85 -11.51 22.68 8.24
C ASP A 85 -10.81 21.89 9.36
N PRO A 86 -9.84 22.48 10.08
CA PRO A 86 -9.13 21.80 11.16
C PRO A 86 -10.05 21.41 12.33
N ARG A 87 -11.23 22.04 12.48
CA ARG A 87 -12.17 21.80 13.59
C ARG A 87 -12.99 20.52 13.42
N SER A 88 -13.09 20.00 12.20
CA SER A 88 -13.78 18.73 11.91
C SER A 88 -12.97 17.48 12.30
N GLN A 89 -11.71 17.66 12.70
CA GLN A 89 -10.84 16.57 13.15
C GLN A 89 -10.88 16.46 14.68
N ILE A 90 -11.21 15.27 15.19
CA ILE A 90 -11.07 14.97 16.61
C ILE A 90 -9.57 14.87 16.90
N GLN A 91 -8.99 15.96 17.40
CA GLN A 91 -7.62 15.98 17.87
C GLN A 91 -7.53 15.21 19.19
N ALA A 92 -6.70 14.17 19.21
CA ALA A 92 -6.37 13.52 20.46
C ALA A 92 -5.65 14.54 21.36
N PRO A 93 -6.08 14.72 22.62
CA PRO A 93 -5.36 15.53 23.59
C PRO A 93 -3.90 15.10 23.64
N VAL A 94 -2.96 16.05 23.70
CA VAL A 94 -1.52 15.73 23.71
C VAL A 94 -1.16 14.77 24.83
N GLN A 95 -1.86 14.88 25.96
CA GLN A 95 -1.70 14.05 27.15
C GLN A 95 -2.11 12.59 26.94
N SER A 96 -2.99 12.31 25.96
CA SER A 96 -3.39 10.96 25.63
C SER A 96 -2.48 10.32 24.58
N LEU A 97 -1.52 11.05 24.01
CA LEU A 97 -0.60 10.50 23.03
C LEU A 97 0.51 9.72 23.71
N THR A 98 0.97 8.67 23.05
CA THR A 98 2.17 7.96 23.49
C THR A 98 3.40 8.67 22.97
N PHE A 99 4.27 9.11 23.88
CA PHE A 99 5.46 9.84 23.48
C PHE A 99 6.50 8.88 22.89
N MET A 100 7.24 9.34 21.89
CA MET A 100 8.48 8.65 21.55
C MET A 100 9.40 8.70 22.76
N GLU A 101 9.94 7.55 23.17
CA GLU A 101 11.07 7.51 24.08
C GLU A 101 12.24 8.19 23.37
N GLU A 102 12.47 9.47 23.70
CA GLU A 102 13.63 10.17 23.17
C GLU A 102 14.91 9.51 23.73
N PRO A 103 15.92 9.23 22.90
CA PRO A 103 17.27 9.20 23.44
C PRO A 103 17.56 10.60 24.01
N GLU A 104 18.01 10.63 25.26
CA GLU A 104 18.57 11.77 26.03
C GLU A 104 19.26 12.89 25.19
N PRO A 105 19.31 14.12 25.74
CA PRO A 105 18.66 15.32 25.26
C PRO A 105 19.50 16.11 24.26
N TRP A 106 19.13 16.07 22.98
CA TRP A 106 19.56 17.07 21.98
C TRP A 106 18.42 18.02 21.58
N TYR A 107 17.18 17.73 22.00
CA TYR A 107 15.98 18.50 21.63
C TYR A 107 15.93 19.92 22.25
N GLN A 108 16.66 20.17 23.35
CA GLN A 108 16.74 21.51 23.94
C GLN A 108 17.61 22.50 23.15
N LEU A 109 18.46 22.05 22.23
CA LEU A 109 19.33 22.94 21.43
C LEU A 109 18.59 23.62 20.27
N TRP A 110 17.42 23.11 19.85
CA TRP A 110 16.72 23.64 18.67
C TRP A 110 15.56 24.59 18.98
N GLN A 111 14.97 24.53 20.18
CA GLN A 111 13.93 25.49 20.59
C GLN A 111 14.48 26.79 21.18
N GLY A 112 15.76 26.85 21.55
CA GLY A 112 16.44 28.07 21.99
C GLY A 112 16.96 28.98 20.86
N ALA A 113 16.98 28.50 19.61
CA ALA A 113 17.62 29.21 18.49
C ALA A 113 16.68 30.13 17.68
N LEU A 114 15.37 30.19 18.02
CA LEU A 114 14.39 31.04 17.32
C LEU A 114 13.95 32.28 18.11
N THR A 115 14.50 32.50 19.29
CA THR A 115 14.36 33.77 20.01
C THR A 115 15.70 34.18 20.58
N LEU A 116 16.49 34.96 19.81
CA LEU A 116 17.47 35.96 20.27
C LEU A 116 18.17 36.56 19.03
N ARG A 117 17.63 37.70 18.54
CA ARG A 117 18.52 38.81 18.16
C ARG A 117 19.15 39.26 19.48
N PRO A 118 20.45 39.05 19.73
CA PRO A 118 21.48 39.90 19.11
C PRO A 118 22.85 39.18 18.95
N PHE A 119 23.22 38.75 17.75
CA PHE A 119 24.62 38.38 17.45
C PHE A 119 24.97 38.59 15.97
N LEU A 120 24.68 39.79 15.48
CA LEU A 120 25.13 40.30 14.17
C LEU A 120 25.86 41.63 14.33
N GLN A 121 26.80 41.70 15.27
CA GLN A 121 27.77 42.78 15.36
C GLN A 121 29.16 42.20 15.60
N SER A 122 29.73 41.60 14.54
CA SER A 122 31.19 41.49 14.36
C SER A 122 31.45 40.64 13.13
N PHE A 123 31.47 41.23 11.94
CA PHE A 123 32.51 40.98 10.94
C PHE A 123 32.52 42.15 9.93
N PRO A 124 33.72 42.54 9.44
CA PRO A 124 33.95 43.86 8.88
C PRO A 124 33.43 44.04 7.45
N THR A 125 33.06 45.29 7.20
CA THR A 125 32.75 45.96 5.94
C THR A 125 33.59 45.52 4.74
N GLY A 126 32.93 45.24 3.61
CA GLY A 126 33.61 45.26 2.32
C GLY A 126 32.74 44.98 1.09
N TRP A 127 32.27 46.07 0.47
CA TRP A 127 32.02 46.23 -0.97
C TRP A 127 30.73 45.68 -1.62
N ASN A 128 29.82 46.64 -1.83
CA ASN A 128 29.02 46.92 -3.03
C ASN A 128 27.76 46.10 -3.33
N SER A 129 26.69 46.60 -2.72
CA SER A 129 25.35 46.69 -3.29
C SER A 129 25.31 47.58 -4.54
N GLU A 130 25.27 46.99 -5.73
CA GLU A 130 24.73 47.64 -6.94
C GLU A 130 24.44 46.57 -8.01
N LEU A 131 23.22 46.02 -7.96
CA LEU A 131 22.45 45.49 -9.10
C LEU A 131 21.08 45.00 -8.60
N LEU A 132 20.35 45.92 -7.94
CA LEU A 132 18.90 45.96 -8.06
C LEU A 132 18.59 46.61 -9.41
N LEU A 133 17.64 46.04 -10.15
CA LEU A 133 17.03 46.54 -11.41
C LEU A 133 17.65 46.05 -12.72
N SER A 134 17.34 44.80 -13.10
CA SER A 134 16.53 44.55 -14.31
C SER A 134 16.20 43.06 -14.44
N ARG A 135 14.92 42.75 -14.22
CA ARG A 135 14.10 41.70 -14.87
C ARG A 135 12.83 41.49 -14.04
N LYS A 136 12.05 42.57 -13.96
CA LYS A 136 10.59 42.44 -14.02
C LYS A 136 10.26 42.06 -15.47
N ASN A 137 9.33 41.11 -15.64
CA ASN A 137 8.78 40.60 -16.89
C ASN A 137 9.68 39.64 -17.67
N VAL A 138 9.57 38.34 -17.37
CA VAL A 138 9.16 37.25 -18.27
C VAL A 138 9.08 35.98 -17.41
N ALA A 139 8.00 35.19 -17.59
CA ALA A 139 7.64 33.94 -16.89
C ALA A 139 6.83 34.07 -15.58
N TRP A 140 5.71 34.79 -15.64
CA TRP A 140 4.47 34.33 -15.02
C TRP A 140 3.84 33.28 -15.93
N ARG A 141 3.82 32.01 -15.51
CA ARG A 141 2.81 30.95 -15.79
C ARG A 141 3.38 29.58 -15.38
N PHE A 142 3.30 29.29 -14.08
CA PHE A 142 2.98 27.93 -13.64
C PHE A 142 1.79 28.06 -12.70
N ASN A 143 0.64 27.63 -13.21
CA ASN A 143 -0.66 27.79 -12.60
C ASN A 143 -0.77 26.74 -11.48
N PHE A 144 -0.63 27.16 -10.22
CA PHE A 144 -0.90 26.34 -9.03
C PHE A 144 -2.42 26.19 -8.75
N SER A 145 -3.25 26.24 -9.81
CA SER A 145 -4.71 26.24 -9.71
C SER A 145 -5.35 24.85 -9.82
N ASP A 146 -4.63 23.81 -10.20
CA ASP A 146 -5.26 22.51 -10.55
C ASP A 146 -5.05 21.40 -9.50
N LEU A 147 -4.51 21.74 -8.32
CA LEU A 147 -4.43 20.83 -7.16
C LEU A 147 -5.34 21.25 -6.00
N ALA A 148 -6.11 22.32 -6.16
CA ALA A 148 -6.84 22.98 -5.08
C ALA A 148 -8.35 22.68 -5.01
N GLU A 149 -8.87 21.75 -5.82
CA GLU A 149 -10.31 21.44 -5.86
C GLU A 149 -10.72 20.07 -5.28
N MET A 150 -9.82 19.35 -4.59
CA MET A 150 -10.12 18.00 -4.07
C MET A 150 -10.09 17.83 -2.54
N TYR A 151 -9.94 18.91 -1.76
CA TYR A 151 -9.64 18.80 -0.32
C TYR A 151 -10.59 19.56 0.60
N GLN A 152 -11.90 19.38 0.40
CA GLN A 152 -12.90 19.82 1.36
C GLN A 152 -13.71 18.63 1.91
N TYR A 153 -13.51 18.36 3.22
CA TYR A 153 -14.39 17.62 4.15
C TYR A 153 -14.31 16.06 4.22
N PRO A 154 -14.64 15.46 5.38
CA PRO A 154 -13.73 14.59 6.11
C PRO A 154 -14.14 13.10 6.08
N ARG A 155 -13.13 12.23 6.21
CA ARG A 155 -13.22 10.75 6.28
C ARG A 155 -13.52 10.09 4.93
N ALA A 156 -12.53 10.13 4.06
CA ALA A 156 -12.56 9.48 2.77
C ALA A 156 -11.77 8.14 2.81
N PRO A 157 -12.36 7.02 2.33
CA PRO A 157 -11.72 5.72 2.08
C PRO A 157 -10.44 5.78 1.25
N LEU A 158 -10.28 6.88 0.52
CA LEU A 158 -9.07 7.29 -0.17
C LEU A 158 -7.82 7.25 0.69
N LEU A 159 -7.88 7.69 1.95
CA LEU A 159 -6.70 7.59 2.81
C LEU A 159 -6.44 6.15 3.23
N HIS A 160 -7.42 5.26 3.27
CA HIS A 160 -7.12 3.85 3.51
C HIS A 160 -6.55 3.14 2.28
N LEU A 161 -6.83 3.54 1.04
CA LEU A 161 -6.21 2.92 -0.15
C LEU A 161 -4.91 3.63 -0.61
N ALA A 162 -4.85 4.97 -0.50
CA ALA A 162 -3.66 5.77 -0.79
C ALA A 162 -2.69 5.88 0.40
N ALA A 163 -3.16 5.67 1.64
CA ALA A 163 -2.28 5.30 2.74
C ALA A 163 -2.13 3.78 2.85
N ALA A 164 -2.98 2.89 2.32
CA ALA A 164 -2.56 1.48 2.17
C ALA A 164 -1.53 1.27 1.05
N SER A 165 -1.30 2.24 0.18
CA SER A 165 -0.17 2.20 -0.75
C SER A 165 1.10 2.90 -0.25
N ASN A 166 1.01 3.67 0.85
CA ASN A 166 2.11 4.46 1.43
C ASN A 166 2.37 4.20 2.93
N LEU A 167 1.51 3.45 3.62
CA LEU A 167 1.77 2.76 4.89
C LEU A 167 2.32 1.38 4.53
N PRO A 168 3.17 0.77 5.39
CA PRO A 168 3.39 -0.66 5.33
C PRO A 168 2.01 -1.34 5.36
N GLN A 169 1.62 -1.96 4.26
CA GLN A 169 0.59 -2.97 4.34
C GLN A 169 1.05 -3.99 5.39
N PRO A 170 0.15 -4.62 6.16
CA PRO A 170 0.49 -5.86 6.84
C PRO A 170 0.70 -6.94 5.80
N THR A 171 1.90 -7.01 5.23
CA THR A 171 2.15 -7.81 4.02
C THR A 171 3.41 -8.67 4.03
N ALA A 172 4.13 -8.73 5.15
CA ALA A 172 4.30 -10.09 5.59
C ALA A 172 2.86 -10.52 5.91
N LEU A 173 2.23 -11.26 5.00
CA LEU A 173 1.05 -12.06 5.30
C LEU A 173 1.61 -13.40 5.76
N PRO A 174 2.26 -13.51 6.95
CA PRO A 174 2.83 -14.77 7.38
C PRO A 174 1.73 -15.80 7.66
N TRP A 175 0.46 -15.37 7.65
CA TRP A 175 -0.74 -16.20 7.78
C TRP A 175 -1.46 -16.50 6.46
N HIS A 176 -0.94 -16.06 5.30
CA HIS A 176 -1.54 -16.46 4.02
C HIS A 176 -1.52 -18.01 3.93
N TRP A 177 -2.63 -18.62 3.50
CA TRP A 177 -2.81 -20.09 3.47
C TRP A 177 -2.96 -20.78 4.84
N TYR A 178 -3.18 -20.04 5.94
CA TYR A 178 -3.56 -20.62 7.23
C TYR A 178 -5.06 -20.92 7.31
N TYR A 179 -5.47 -22.11 6.85
CA TYR A 179 -6.86 -22.54 6.92
C TYR A 179 -7.29 -23.01 8.32
N GLY A 180 -6.33 -23.39 9.18
CA GLY A 180 -6.59 -23.74 10.58
C GLY A 180 -6.84 -22.53 11.50
N GLY A 181 -6.87 -21.32 10.94
CA GLY A 181 -7.27 -20.11 11.65
C GLY A 181 -6.36 -19.77 12.85
N PRO A 182 -6.91 -19.15 13.91
CA PRO A 182 -6.13 -18.68 15.06
C PRO A 182 -5.33 -19.78 15.77
N ASP A 183 -5.80 -21.02 15.78
CA ASP A 183 -5.14 -22.13 16.47
C ASP A 183 -3.86 -22.56 15.76
N GLN A 184 -3.90 -22.63 14.42
CA GLN A 184 -2.72 -22.89 13.61
C GLN A 184 -1.70 -21.76 13.75
N ILE A 185 -2.14 -20.50 13.75
CA ILE A 185 -1.26 -19.35 13.97
C ILE A 185 -0.56 -19.45 15.34
N ARG A 186 -1.29 -19.77 16.42
CA ARG A 186 -0.66 -19.94 17.75
C ARG A 186 0.33 -21.09 17.77
N THR A 187 0.05 -22.17 17.04
CA THR A 187 0.93 -23.34 16.98
C THR A 187 2.25 -22.99 16.31
N ASP A 188 2.21 -22.27 15.20
CA ASP A 188 3.40 -21.99 14.38
C ASP A 188 4.21 -20.79 14.90
N PHE A 189 3.54 -19.75 15.40
CA PHE A 189 4.20 -18.53 15.89
C PHE A 189 4.42 -18.53 17.41
N GLY A 190 3.73 -19.41 18.16
CA GLY A 190 3.72 -19.41 19.62
C GLY A 190 2.75 -18.40 20.25
N HIS A 191 2.19 -17.49 19.46
CA HIS A 191 1.23 -16.47 19.88
C HIS A 191 0.30 -16.08 18.73
N LEU A 192 -0.77 -15.35 19.05
CA LEU A 192 -1.55 -14.66 18.02
C LEU A 192 -0.76 -13.44 17.54
N LEU A 193 -0.63 -13.31 16.24
CA LEU A 193 0.04 -12.18 15.62
C LEU A 193 -0.65 -10.87 15.99
N THR A 194 0.12 -9.93 16.53
CA THR A 194 -0.34 -8.58 16.88
C THR A 194 0.46 -7.48 16.16
N GLY A 195 1.39 -7.88 15.29
CA GLY A 195 2.27 -7.00 14.53
C GLY A 195 2.83 -7.68 13.28
N TYR A 196 3.81 -7.05 12.65
CA TYR A 196 4.45 -7.58 11.46
C TYR A 196 5.53 -8.61 11.84
N GLU A 197 5.41 -9.82 11.30
CA GLU A 197 6.36 -10.90 11.52
C GLU A 197 6.67 -11.62 10.22
N ARG A 198 7.89 -12.14 10.13
CA ARG A 198 8.32 -12.95 8.98
C ARG A 198 7.56 -14.28 8.96
N SER A 199 7.31 -14.82 7.78
CA SER A 199 6.72 -16.15 7.65
C SER A 199 7.61 -17.25 8.22
N VAL A 200 6.98 -18.29 8.77
CA VAL A 200 7.67 -19.45 9.35
C VAL A 200 8.21 -20.39 8.27
N HIS A 201 9.24 -21.15 8.63
CA HIS A 201 9.69 -22.31 7.87
C HIS A 201 10.16 -23.40 8.85
N PRO A 202 9.77 -24.66 8.68
CA PRO A 202 8.93 -25.18 7.59
C PRO A 202 7.45 -24.73 7.72
N PHE A 203 6.75 -24.68 6.58
CA PHE A 203 5.30 -24.50 6.47
C PHE A 203 4.71 -25.74 5.76
N PRO A 204 4.36 -26.81 6.50
CA PRO A 204 4.00 -28.11 5.93
C PRO A 204 2.77 -28.07 5.02
N ASP A 205 1.84 -27.15 5.25
CA ASP A 205 0.59 -27.01 4.48
C ASP A 205 0.77 -26.32 3.13
N SER A 206 2.01 -25.94 2.79
CA SER A 206 2.31 -25.31 1.51
C SER A 206 2.01 -26.24 0.33
N ILE A 207 1.12 -25.80 -0.56
CA ILE A 207 0.92 -26.41 -1.88
C ILE A 207 1.68 -25.66 -2.98
N MET A 208 2.52 -24.67 -2.64
CA MET A 208 3.30 -23.90 -3.62
C MET A 208 4.22 -24.81 -4.45
N GLN A 209 4.86 -25.78 -3.81
CA GLN A 209 5.67 -26.83 -4.44
C GLN A 209 4.91 -27.71 -5.47
N LEU A 210 3.58 -27.64 -5.50
CA LEU A 210 2.74 -28.40 -6.43
C LEU A 210 2.38 -27.58 -7.68
N SER A 211 2.75 -26.30 -7.71
CA SER A 211 2.39 -25.33 -8.75
C SER A 211 3.31 -25.40 -9.98
N ASN A 212 2.74 -25.17 -11.16
CA ASN A 212 3.48 -25.15 -12.41
C ASN A 212 4.40 -23.91 -12.50
N THR A 213 5.70 -24.11 -12.66
CA THR A 213 6.67 -22.99 -12.76
C THR A 213 6.76 -22.37 -14.16
N GLY A 214 6.14 -22.99 -15.17
CA GLY A 214 6.08 -22.51 -16.55
C GLY A 214 4.74 -21.93 -16.97
N GLY A 215 3.75 -21.84 -16.07
CA GLY A 215 2.40 -21.38 -16.40
C GLY A 215 1.43 -21.43 -15.23
N GLY A 216 0.14 -21.52 -15.51
CA GLY A 216 -0.92 -21.58 -14.49
C GLY A 216 -1.14 -22.95 -13.87
N GLY A 217 -1.85 -22.96 -12.73
CA GLY A 217 -2.31 -24.18 -12.06
C GLY A 217 -1.20 -25.03 -11.45
N ARG A 218 -1.56 -26.28 -11.14
CA ARG A 218 -0.66 -27.35 -10.67
C ARG A 218 0.09 -27.95 -11.86
N GLY A 219 1.35 -28.35 -11.67
CA GLY A 219 2.15 -28.93 -12.76
C GLY A 219 3.63 -29.01 -12.44
N SER A 220 4.47 -29.27 -13.44
CA SER A 220 5.92 -29.47 -13.23
C SER A 220 6.65 -28.19 -12.77
N ASP A 221 7.77 -28.40 -12.09
CA ASP A 221 8.75 -27.39 -11.72
C ASP A 221 9.89 -27.24 -12.76
N GLU A 222 9.73 -27.83 -13.95
CA GLU A 222 10.71 -27.72 -15.04
C GLU A 222 10.58 -26.41 -15.84
N GLY A 223 9.43 -25.75 -15.77
CA GLY A 223 9.20 -24.47 -16.44
C GLY A 223 10.06 -23.34 -15.88
N ASP A 224 10.22 -22.28 -16.67
CA ASP A 224 11.18 -21.22 -16.37
C ASP A 224 10.51 -19.82 -16.36
N VAL A 225 9.18 -19.77 -16.30
CA VAL A 225 8.48 -18.50 -16.07
C VAL A 225 8.81 -17.99 -14.67
N VAL A 226 8.69 -18.85 -13.65
CA VAL A 226 9.18 -18.59 -12.29
C VAL A 226 10.69 -18.81 -12.24
N GLY A 227 11.43 -17.82 -11.73
CA GLY A 227 12.88 -17.84 -11.58
C GLY A 227 13.65 -17.22 -12.73
N GLY A 228 13.18 -17.40 -13.98
CA GLY A 228 13.85 -16.90 -15.18
C GLY A 228 13.18 -15.68 -15.83
N VAL A 229 11.85 -15.61 -15.85
CA VAL A 229 11.11 -14.48 -16.44
C VAL A 229 10.57 -13.53 -15.37
N ILE A 230 9.95 -14.09 -14.34
CA ILE A 230 9.43 -13.38 -13.16
C ILE A 230 9.92 -14.07 -11.90
N LEU A 231 9.77 -13.42 -10.74
CA LEU A 231 10.22 -13.99 -9.46
C LEU A 231 11.69 -14.44 -9.53
N HIS A 232 12.55 -13.56 -10.05
CA HIS A 232 13.96 -13.85 -10.34
C HIS A 232 14.66 -14.50 -9.14
N ASP A 233 15.38 -15.58 -9.42
CA ASP A 233 16.11 -16.40 -8.43
C ASP A 233 15.24 -17.09 -7.36
N LYS A 234 13.90 -17.03 -7.45
CA LYS A 234 12.99 -17.63 -6.46
C LYS A 234 12.49 -19.04 -6.80
N LYS A 235 12.88 -19.61 -7.95
CA LYS A 235 12.50 -21.00 -8.32
C LYS A 235 12.84 -22.08 -7.27
N PRO A 236 13.95 -22.00 -6.50
CA PRO A 236 14.24 -22.98 -5.44
C PRO A 236 13.12 -23.16 -4.41
N TYR A 237 12.34 -22.11 -4.12
CA TYR A 237 11.22 -22.16 -3.16
C TYR A 237 9.99 -22.91 -3.70
N TRP A 238 9.91 -23.13 -5.01
CA TRP A 238 8.79 -23.78 -5.71
C TRP A 238 9.04 -25.26 -5.99
N ARG A 239 10.21 -25.79 -5.63
CA ARG A 239 10.60 -27.17 -5.94
C ARG A 239 9.80 -28.19 -5.14
N ARG A 240 9.63 -29.37 -5.73
CA ARG A 240 9.00 -30.53 -5.08
C ARG A 240 9.71 -30.88 -3.76
N GLY A 241 8.93 -31.17 -2.73
CA GLY A 241 9.39 -31.39 -1.36
C GLY A 241 9.59 -30.10 -0.55
N GLY A 242 9.45 -28.91 -1.16
CA GLY A 242 9.60 -27.62 -0.48
C GLY A 242 8.43 -27.33 0.47
N GLN A 243 8.75 -27.13 1.75
CA GLN A 243 7.80 -26.68 2.78
C GLN A 243 7.97 -25.19 3.05
N PHE A 244 8.04 -24.39 1.99
CA PHE A 244 8.20 -22.95 2.08
C PHE A 244 6.84 -22.24 2.10
N HIS A 245 6.73 -21.22 2.93
CA HIS A 245 5.58 -20.33 2.90
C HIS A 245 5.55 -19.54 1.57
N TYR A 246 4.38 -19.12 1.13
CA TYR A 246 4.18 -18.43 -0.16
C TYR A 246 5.01 -17.15 -0.26
N HIS A 247 5.15 -16.46 0.86
CA HIS A 247 5.91 -15.21 0.98
C HIS A 247 7.21 -15.40 1.79
N GLN A 248 7.93 -16.50 1.57
CA GLN A 248 9.09 -16.94 2.37
C GLN A 248 10.22 -15.91 2.48
N THR A 249 10.46 -15.19 1.39
CA THR A 249 11.58 -14.24 1.29
C THR A 249 11.26 -12.87 1.84
N LEU A 250 9.99 -12.54 2.03
CA LEU A 250 9.58 -11.25 2.58
C LEU A 250 10.04 -11.12 4.03
N ASP A 251 10.63 -9.96 4.36
CA ASP A 251 10.87 -9.59 5.74
C ASP A 251 9.59 -9.06 6.42
N ALA A 252 9.63 -8.97 7.75
CA ALA A 252 8.53 -8.41 8.52
C ALA A 252 8.20 -6.98 8.03
N GLY A 253 6.95 -6.79 7.57
CA GLY A 253 6.46 -5.50 7.08
C GLY A 253 6.78 -5.20 5.61
N GLU A 254 7.44 -6.12 4.89
CA GLU A 254 7.68 -5.97 3.46
C GLU A 254 6.37 -6.14 2.65
N ASN A 255 6.27 -5.48 1.49
CA ASN A 255 5.11 -5.57 0.62
C ASN A 255 5.07 -6.88 -0.18
N THR A 256 3.90 -7.52 -0.23
CA THR A 256 3.64 -8.59 -1.21
C THR A 256 3.65 -8.02 -2.63
N LEU A 257 3.76 -8.89 -3.61
CA LEU A 257 3.71 -8.51 -5.02
C LEU A 257 2.45 -7.68 -5.37
N GLU A 258 1.27 -8.05 -4.86
CA GLU A 258 0.02 -7.33 -5.13
C GLU A 258 0.06 -5.88 -4.64
N ALA A 259 0.64 -5.63 -3.46
CA ALA A 259 0.82 -4.28 -2.94
C ALA A 259 1.84 -3.48 -3.76
N VAL A 260 2.91 -4.13 -4.23
CA VAL A 260 3.88 -3.53 -5.15
C VAL A 260 3.21 -3.15 -6.48
N LEU A 261 2.37 -4.01 -7.04
CA LEU A 261 1.62 -3.74 -8.26
C LEU A 261 0.59 -2.61 -8.08
N ALA A 262 -0.08 -2.54 -6.93
CA ALA A 262 -0.97 -1.44 -6.60
C ALA A 262 -0.22 -0.10 -6.55
N ARG A 263 0.99 -0.08 -6.00
CA ARG A 263 1.85 1.11 -6.02
C ARG A 263 2.24 1.52 -7.44
N GLU A 264 2.60 0.57 -8.30
CA GLU A 264 2.87 0.87 -9.72
C GLU A 264 1.63 1.36 -10.47
N MET A 265 0.44 0.86 -10.14
CA MET A 265 -0.81 1.38 -10.69
C MET A 265 -1.01 2.85 -10.33
N ILE A 266 -0.72 3.25 -9.10
CA ILE A 266 -0.80 4.65 -8.66
C ILE A 266 0.21 5.52 -9.40
N ARG A 267 1.44 5.02 -9.61
CA ARG A 267 2.46 5.71 -10.42
C ARG A 267 2.00 5.89 -11.87
N SER A 268 1.42 4.85 -12.46
CA SER A 268 0.80 4.91 -13.79
C SER A 268 -0.24 6.00 -13.86
N LEU A 269 -1.26 5.94 -12.98
CA LEU A 269 -2.33 6.95 -12.88
C LEU A 269 -1.77 8.37 -12.71
N THR A 270 -0.74 8.54 -11.88
CA THR A 270 -0.10 9.85 -11.68
C THR A 270 0.54 10.37 -12.96
N SER A 271 1.24 9.50 -13.69
CA SER A 271 1.91 9.86 -14.95
C SER A 271 0.95 10.18 -16.09
N THR A 272 -0.28 9.65 -16.03
CA THR A 272 -1.33 9.82 -17.04
C THR A 272 -2.41 10.83 -16.65
N GLY A 273 -2.08 11.77 -15.74
CA GLY A 273 -3.00 12.84 -15.33
C GLY A 273 -4.22 12.35 -14.55
N GLY A 274 -4.07 11.27 -13.79
CA GLY A 274 -5.09 10.64 -12.97
C GLY A 274 -6.04 9.70 -13.73
N ARG A 275 -5.85 9.50 -15.03
CA ARG A 275 -6.70 8.65 -15.88
C ARG A 275 -6.05 7.30 -16.12
N PHE A 276 -6.83 6.23 -16.06
CA PHE A 276 -6.29 4.90 -16.34
C PHE A 276 -5.86 4.77 -17.81
N SER A 277 -4.67 4.19 -18.02
CA SER A 277 -4.18 3.80 -19.34
C SER A 277 -3.71 2.35 -19.27
N ALA A 278 -4.42 1.48 -19.98
CA ALA A 278 -4.06 0.06 -20.06
C ALA A 278 -2.69 -0.15 -20.72
N GLU A 279 -2.30 0.74 -21.64
CA GLU A 279 -0.99 0.68 -22.30
C GLU A 279 0.15 1.03 -21.33
N ASP A 280 0.06 2.17 -20.65
CA ASP A 280 1.10 2.63 -19.70
C ASP A 280 1.27 1.64 -18.54
N PHE A 281 0.15 1.22 -17.91
CA PHE A 281 0.23 0.27 -16.81
C PHE A 281 0.76 -1.10 -17.26
N ARG A 282 0.38 -1.59 -18.44
CA ARG A 282 0.89 -2.87 -18.95
C ARG A 282 2.39 -2.85 -19.18
N GLN A 283 2.94 -1.76 -19.71
CA GLN A 283 4.38 -1.60 -19.87
C GLN A 283 5.08 -1.65 -18.51
N ARG A 284 4.61 -0.86 -17.54
CA ARG A 284 5.16 -0.85 -16.17
C ARG A 284 5.06 -2.20 -15.47
N TYR A 285 3.94 -2.91 -15.66
CA TYR A 285 3.73 -4.25 -15.14
C TYR A 285 4.75 -5.24 -15.72
N ILE A 286 5.00 -5.20 -17.03
CA ILE A 286 6.03 -6.03 -17.67
C ILE A 286 7.41 -5.68 -17.13
N ASP A 287 7.76 -4.40 -17.11
CA ASP A 287 9.07 -3.94 -16.63
C ASP A 287 9.31 -4.36 -15.18
N LEU A 288 8.31 -4.18 -14.31
CA LEU A 288 8.40 -4.58 -12.91
C LEU A 288 8.61 -6.08 -12.77
N MET A 289 7.79 -6.89 -13.43
CA MET A 289 7.79 -8.33 -13.24
C MET A 289 9.02 -8.99 -13.87
N THR A 290 9.57 -8.41 -14.94
CA THR A 290 10.69 -8.97 -15.70
C THR A 290 12.05 -8.42 -15.31
N THR A 291 12.12 -7.35 -14.52
CA THR A 291 13.39 -6.82 -14.00
C THR A 291 13.74 -7.47 -12.66
N PRO A 292 14.94 -8.07 -12.51
CA PRO A 292 15.40 -8.61 -11.23
C PRO A 292 15.46 -7.54 -10.12
N GLY A 293 15.08 -7.91 -8.90
CA GLY A 293 15.23 -7.05 -7.71
C GLY A 293 14.16 -5.97 -7.51
N THR A 294 13.12 -5.93 -8.35
CA THR A 294 12.01 -4.96 -8.22
C THR A 294 11.06 -5.27 -7.05
N HIS A 295 11.01 -6.53 -6.63
CA HIS A 295 10.29 -7.00 -5.46
C HIS A 295 10.97 -8.25 -4.89
N ASN A 296 10.75 -8.52 -3.61
CA ASN A 296 11.38 -9.67 -2.94
C ASN A 296 10.43 -10.86 -2.80
N ASP A 297 9.15 -10.74 -3.15
CA ASP A 297 8.15 -11.82 -2.97
C ASP A 297 8.55 -13.11 -3.70
N THR A 298 8.28 -14.26 -3.07
CA THR A 298 8.44 -15.59 -3.67
C THR A 298 7.21 -16.06 -4.41
N TYR A 299 6.05 -15.42 -4.21
CA TYR A 299 4.79 -15.85 -4.81
C TYR A 299 4.26 -14.88 -5.85
N ALA A 300 3.71 -15.46 -6.93
CA ALA A 300 2.89 -14.76 -7.90
C ALA A 300 1.67 -15.62 -8.24
N SER A 301 0.48 -15.00 -8.20
CA SER A 301 -0.78 -15.62 -8.56
C SER A 301 -0.77 -16.21 -9.98
N THR A 302 -1.68 -17.17 -10.21
CA THR A 302 -1.78 -17.91 -11.49
C THR A 302 -1.91 -17.00 -12.71
N CYS A 303 -2.64 -15.89 -12.62
CA CYS A 303 -2.80 -14.93 -13.70
C CYS A 303 -1.46 -14.41 -14.24
N HIS A 304 -0.51 -14.09 -13.35
CA HIS A 304 0.78 -13.52 -13.70
C HIS A 304 1.62 -14.57 -14.43
N ARG A 305 1.66 -15.79 -13.91
CA ARG A 305 2.37 -16.91 -14.55
C ARG A 305 1.78 -17.22 -15.94
N MET A 306 0.46 -17.20 -16.10
CA MET A 306 -0.19 -17.41 -17.40
C MET A 306 0.11 -16.27 -18.38
N PHE A 307 0.06 -15.02 -17.92
CA PHE A 307 0.45 -13.85 -18.71
C PHE A 307 1.87 -14.00 -19.25
N PHE A 308 2.84 -14.26 -18.36
CA PHE A 308 4.25 -14.30 -18.75
C PHE A 308 4.63 -15.56 -19.53
N LYS A 309 3.86 -16.66 -19.41
CA LYS A 309 3.96 -17.79 -20.33
C LYS A 309 3.68 -17.35 -21.77
N LYS A 310 2.56 -16.67 -22.02
CA LYS A 310 2.21 -16.18 -23.37
C LYS A 310 3.20 -15.10 -23.86
N TRP A 311 3.54 -14.16 -22.98
CA TRP A 311 4.48 -13.08 -23.30
C TRP A 311 5.85 -13.63 -23.73
N ARG A 312 6.40 -14.60 -22.99
CA ARG A 312 7.66 -15.28 -23.34
C ARG A 312 7.59 -16.00 -24.68
N SER A 313 6.41 -16.49 -25.08
CA SER A 313 6.18 -17.12 -26.39
C SER A 313 6.01 -16.12 -27.54
N GLY A 314 6.22 -14.82 -27.31
CA GLY A 314 6.13 -13.78 -28.35
C GLY A 314 4.71 -13.32 -28.64
N VAL A 315 3.73 -13.66 -27.79
CA VAL A 315 2.37 -13.12 -27.90
C VAL A 315 2.40 -11.64 -27.50
N ALA A 316 1.69 -10.80 -28.26
CA ALA A 316 1.59 -9.38 -27.95
C ALA A 316 1.04 -9.16 -26.53
N PRO A 317 1.61 -8.24 -25.72
CA PRO A 317 1.24 -8.02 -24.33
C PRO A 317 -0.27 -7.90 -24.06
N GLU A 318 -1.01 -7.19 -24.90
CA GLU A 318 -2.45 -6.98 -24.78
C GLU A 318 -3.29 -8.26 -25.00
N LYS A 319 -2.68 -9.32 -25.52
CA LYS A 319 -3.28 -10.65 -25.74
C LYS A 319 -2.76 -11.71 -24.76
N CYS A 320 -1.85 -11.34 -23.86
CA CYS A 320 -1.28 -12.21 -22.85
C CYS A 320 -2.21 -12.54 -21.66
N PRO A 321 -3.15 -11.67 -21.23
CA PRO A 321 -4.12 -12.04 -20.20
C PRO A 321 -4.84 -13.33 -20.56
N ASP A 322 -5.04 -14.20 -19.57
CA ASP A 322 -5.65 -15.50 -19.76
C ASP A 322 -6.47 -15.91 -18.55
N ASN A 323 -7.21 -17.02 -18.67
CA ASN A 323 -8.02 -17.59 -17.61
C ASN A 323 -8.13 -19.11 -17.78
N ASP A 324 -7.79 -19.84 -16.72
CA ASP A 324 -7.86 -21.31 -16.68
C ASP A 324 -9.20 -21.84 -16.17
N GLY A 325 -10.16 -20.95 -15.89
CA GLY A 325 -11.48 -21.26 -15.35
C GLY A 325 -11.48 -21.72 -13.89
N HIS A 326 -10.34 -21.62 -13.18
CA HIS A 326 -10.20 -22.17 -11.83
C HIS A 326 -9.41 -21.27 -10.88
N ASN A 327 -8.25 -20.76 -11.28
CA ASN A 327 -7.29 -20.08 -10.40
C ASN A 327 -7.11 -18.59 -10.72
N VAL A 328 -7.81 -18.07 -11.73
CA VAL A 328 -7.69 -16.67 -12.15
C VAL A 328 -8.80 -15.77 -11.58
N ASP A 329 -10.01 -16.31 -11.41
CA ASP A 329 -11.17 -15.59 -10.87
C ASP A 329 -11.14 -15.55 -9.34
N THR A 330 -10.09 -14.93 -8.80
CA THR A 330 -9.75 -14.90 -7.38
C THR A 330 -9.78 -13.47 -6.80
N MET A 331 -9.89 -13.36 -5.48
CA MET A 331 -10.11 -12.08 -4.77
C MET A 331 -8.99 -11.05 -5.00
N ASP A 332 -7.74 -11.48 -5.14
CA ASP A 332 -6.60 -10.61 -5.47
C ASP A 332 -6.80 -9.88 -6.80
N GLY A 333 -7.61 -10.42 -7.71
CA GLY A 333 -8.02 -9.75 -8.94
C GLY A 333 -8.77 -8.42 -8.72
N LEU A 334 -9.25 -8.13 -7.51
CA LEU A 334 -9.92 -6.86 -7.19
C LEU A 334 -8.96 -5.77 -6.69
N VAL A 335 -7.68 -6.08 -6.42
CA VAL A 335 -6.72 -5.11 -5.86
C VAL A 335 -6.50 -3.93 -6.83
N LEU A 336 -6.05 -4.21 -8.05
CA LEU A 336 -5.76 -3.16 -9.05
C LEU A 336 -7.02 -2.43 -9.53
N PRO A 337 -8.14 -3.12 -9.84
CA PRO A 337 -9.39 -2.46 -10.20
C PRO A 337 -9.92 -1.51 -9.13
N SER A 338 -9.76 -1.85 -7.85
CA SER A 338 -10.21 -1.00 -6.74
C SER A 338 -9.45 0.32 -6.68
N VAL A 339 -8.13 0.30 -6.94
CA VAL A 339 -7.29 1.51 -7.02
C VAL A 339 -7.78 2.42 -8.14
N VAL A 340 -8.03 1.85 -9.33
CA VAL A 340 -8.46 2.60 -10.51
C VAL A 340 -9.88 3.16 -10.34
N ALA A 341 -10.82 2.33 -9.90
CA ALA A 341 -12.20 2.74 -9.66
C ALA A 341 -12.26 3.86 -8.61
N LEU A 342 -11.49 3.75 -7.53
CA LEU A 342 -11.39 4.80 -6.52
C LEU A 342 -10.85 6.12 -7.11
N ALA A 343 -9.77 6.06 -7.90
CA ALA A 343 -9.22 7.24 -8.55
C ALA A 343 -10.23 7.90 -9.50
N ALA A 344 -11.00 7.12 -10.25
CA ALA A 344 -12.06 7.62 -11.12
C ALA A 344 -13.20 8.30 -10.35
N LEU A 345 -13.72 7.64 -9.30
CA LEU A 345 -14.80 8.18 -8.47
C LEU A 345 -14.45 9.53 -7.85
N VAL A 346 -13.18 9.66 -7.44
CA VAL A 346 -12.68 10.85 -6.75
C VAL A 346 -12.51 12.03 -7.71
N ARG A 347 -12.27 11.75 -8.99
CA ARG A 347 -12.32 12.75 -10.07
C ARG A 347 -13.76 13.13 -10.46
N GLY A 348 -14.76 12.61 -9.75
CA GLY A 348 -16.18 12.90 -9.99
C GLY A 348 -16.78 12.12 -11.15
N GLU A 349 -16.14 11.04 -11.61
CA GLU A 349 -16.69 10.20 -12.66
C GLU A 349 -17.88 9.36 -12.15
N SER A 350 -18.74 8.93 -13.08
CA SER A 350 -19.92 8.14 -12.74
C SER A 350 -19.54 6.78 -12.16
N LEU A 351 -20.46 6.15 -11.42
CA LEU A 351 -20.28 4.77 -10.94
C LEU A 351 -19.98 3.79 -12.09
N GLU A 352 -20.66 3.97 -13.22
CA GLU A 352 -20.51 3.15 -14.41
C GLU A 352 -19.13 3.34 -15.04
N ASP A 353 -18.68 4.58 -15.23
CA ASP A 353 -17.37 4.88 -15.81
C ASP A 353 -16.22 4.42 -14.91
N ALA A 354 -16.35 4.59 -13.60
CA ALA A 354 -15.37 4.13 -12.63
C ALA A 354 -15.24 2.59 -12.62
N ALA A 355 -16.37 1.89 -12.64
CA ALA A 355 -16.37 0.43 -12.70
C ALA A 355 -15.84 -0.09 -14.05
N LYS A 356 -16.13 0.63 -15.14
CA LYS A 356 -15.58 0.33 -16.47
C LYS A 356 -14.06 0.45 -16.48
N GLN A 357 -13.50 1.54 -15.96
CA GLN A 357 -12.04 1.71 -15.86
C GLN A 357 -11.40 0.67 -14.93
N GLY A 358 -12.03 0.35 -13.81
CA GLY A 358 -11.58 -0.75 -12.96
C GLY A 358 -11.55 -2.09 -13.71
N SER A 359 -12.56 -2.36 -14.55
CA SER A 359 -12.62 -3.57 -15.38
C SER A 359 -11.58 -3.58 -16.51
N GLU A 360 -11.26 -2.41 -17.08
CA GLU A 360 -10.15 -2.27 -18.04
C GLU A 360 -8.80 -2.55 -17.37
N ALA A 361 -8.63 -2.12 -16.11
CA ALA A 361 -7.44 -2.40 -15.32
C ALA A 361 -7.29 -3.89 -14.95
N LEU A 362 -8.40 -4.54 -14.59
CA LEU A 362 -8.48 -5.99 -14.39
C LEU A 362 -7.98 -6.73 -15.65
N ALA A 363 -8.44 -6.30 -16.82
CA ALA A 363 -8.15 -6.92 -18.10
C ALA A 363 -6.67 -6.87 -18.51
N VAL A 364 -5.84 -6.04 -17.85
CA VAL A 364 -4.39 -5.99 -18.13
C VAL A 364 -3.67 -7.25 -17.67
N THR A 365 -4.15 -7.91 -16.61
CA THR A 365 -3.46 -9.08 -16.02
C THR A 365 -4.26 -10.37 -16.16
N ARG A 366 -5.58 -10.29 -16.37
CA ARG A 366 -6.51 -11.42 -16.30
C ARG A 366 -7.58 -11.37 -17.38
N ALA A 367 -7.95 -12.52 -17.96
CA ALA A 367 -9.09 -12.63 -18.87
C ALA A 367 -10.35 -13.13 -18.13
N SER A 368 -10.87 -12.34 -17.19
CA SER A 368 -12.02 -12.75 -16.37
C SER A 368 -13.37 -12.34 -16.97
N ARG A 369 -14.35 -13.25 -16.91
CA ARG A 369 -15.77 -12.94 -17.19
C ARG A 369 -16.59 -12.71 -15.92
N VAL A 370 -16.04 -13.08 -14.76
CA VAL A 370 -16.73 -13.10 -13.47
C VAL A 370 -16.39 -11.84 -12.67
N LEU A 371 -15.10 -11.53 -12.56
CA LEU A 371 -14.59 -10.43 -11.74
C LEU A 371 -15.12 -9.03 -12.13
N PRO A 372 -15.46 -8.70 -13.39
CA PRO A 372 -16.06 -7.39 -13.70
C PRO A 372 -17.34 -7.08 -12.90
N GLN A 373 -18.15 -8.09 -12.58
CA GLN A 373 -19.34 -7.91 -11.73
C GLN A 373 -18.93 -7.50 -10.30
N TYR A 374 -17.91 -8.15 -9.75
CA TYR A 374 -17.36 -7.81 -8.44
C TYR A 374 -16.65 -6.45 -8.44
N VAL A 375 -16.02 -6.04 -9.54
CA VAL A 375 -15.49 -4.69 -9.70
C VAL A 375 -16.61 -3.65 -9.61
N GLN A 376 -17.77 -3.89 -10.23
CA GLN A 376 -18.93 -3.00 -10.11
C GLN A 376 -19.41 -2.91 -8.65
N ILE A 377 -19.58 -4.04 -7.96
CA ILE A 377 -19.99 -4.09 -6.55
C ILE A 377 -18.99 -3.34 -5.66
N MET A 378 -17.70 -3.61 -5.86
CA MET A 378 -16.61 -2.95 -5.14
C MET A 378 -16.60 -1.44 -5.38
N THR A 379 -16.85 -1.01 -6.62
CA THR A 379 -16.95 0.41 -6.98
C THR A 379 -18.13 1.09 -6.29
N GLN A 380 -19.30 0.44 -6.25
CA GLN A 380 -20.48 0.94 -5.52
C GLN A 380 -20.18 1.08 -4.03
N PHE A 381 -19.56 0.06 -3.43
CA PHE A 381 -19.16 0.10 -2.03
C PHE A 381 -18.18 1.24 -1.75
N LEU A 382 -17.11 1.39 -2.54
CA LEU A 382 -16.17 2.52 -2.43
C LEU A 382 -16.87 3.87 -2.56
N SER A 383 -17.82 3.98 -3.47
CA SER A 383 -18.61 5.20 -3.70
C SER A 383 -19.49 5.56 -2.51
N LYS A 384 -20.15 4.58 -1.87
CA LYS A 384 -20.91 4.80 -0.63
C LYS A 384 -20.00 5.29 0.49
N LEU A 385 -18.84 4.64 0.66
CA LEU A 385 -17.87 5.03 1.68
C LEU A 385 -17.25 6.42 1.41
N LEU A 386 -17.01 6.81 0.15
CA LEU A 386 -16.54 8.16 -0.22
C LEU A 386 -17.55 9.24 0.14
N ARG A 387 -18.85 8.92 0.12
CA ARG A 387 -19.93 9.80 0.57
C ARG A 387 -20.16 9.71 2.09
N HIS A 388 -19.19 9.21 2.84
CA HIS A 388 -19.19 9.11 4.29
C HIS A 388 -20.30 8.22 4.87
N ALA A 389 -20.81 7.26 4.09
CA ALA A 389 -21.64 6.21 4.66
C ALA A 389 -20.82 5.43 5.70
N PRO A 390 -21.38 5.12 6.90
CA PRO A 390 -20.72 4.24 7.86
C PRO A 390 -20.38 2.88 7.23
N LEU A 391 -19.22 2.31 7.56
CA LEU A 391 -18.72 1.07 6.95
C LEU A 391 -19.75 -0.08 7.01
N GLU A 392 -20.28 -0.33 8.20
CA GLU A 392 -21.29 -1.38 8.44
C GLU A 392 -22.55 -1.15 7.59
N ASN A 393 -23.04 0.09 7.54
CA ASN A 393 -24.23 0.43 6.76
C ASN A 393 -23.97 0.27 5.25
N ALA A 394 -22.82 0.71 4.76
CA ALA A 394 -22.45 0.56 3.35
C ALA A 394 -22.35 -0.92 2.97
N ALA A 395 -21.72 -1.74 3.82
CA ALA A 395 -21.59 -3.17 3.58
C ALA A 395 -22.95 -3.87 3.62
N GLN A 396 -23.79 -3.50 4.59
CA GLN A 396 -25.13 -4.05 4.78
C GLN A 396 -26.05 -3.74 3.59
N GLN A 397 -26.04 -2.50 3.10
CA GLN A 397 -26.80 -2.11 1.91
C GLN A 397 -26.33 -2.85 0.67
N ILE A 398 -25.01 -2.98 0.47
CA ILE A 398 -24.48 -3.73 -0.68
C ILE A 398 -24.91 -5.20 -0.60
N ALA A 399 -24.89 -5.81 0.59
CA ALA A 399 -25.34 -7.18 0.74
C ALA A 399 -26.83 -7.35 0.44
N GLU A 400 -27.68 -6.42 0.86
CA GLU A 400 -29.10 -6.40 0.51
C GLU A 400 -29.33 -6.21 -0.99
N GLU A 401 -28.60 -5.27 -1.61
CA GLU A 401 -28.71 -4.94 -3.04
C GLU A 401 -28.26 -6.12 -3.93
N VAL A 402 -27.20 -6.84 -3.52
CA VAL A 402 -26.58 -7.91 -4.33
C VAL A 402 -27.17 -9.29 -4.02
N TYR A 403 -27.36 -9.61 -2.73
CA TYR A 403 -27.76 -10.94 -2.27
C TYR A 403 -29.19 -11.01 -1.73
N GLY A 404 -29.92 -9.89 -1.69
CA GLY A 404 -31.28 -9.83 -1.16
C GLY A 404 -31.37 -10.15 0.34
N SER A 405 -30.25 -10.13 1.06
CA SER A 405 -30.17 -10.55 2.46
C SER A 405 -29.14 -9.75 3.26
N ASN A 406 -29.29 -9.76 4.59
CA ASN A 406 -28.39 -9.07 5.50
C ASN A 406 -27.10 -9.86 5.74
N LEU A 407 -25.97 -9.17 5.92
CA LEU A 407 -24.66 -9.79 6.19
C LEU A 407 -24.70 -10.77 7.37
N SER A 408 -25.48 -10.46 8.40
CA SER A 408 -25.68 -11.32 9.58
C SER A 408 -26.45 -12.61 9.28
N ALA A 409 -27.27 -12.63 8.22
CA ALA A 409 -27.97 -13.81 7.74
C ALA A 409 -27.07 -14.67 6.83
N VAL A 410 -26.24 -14.04 5.98
CA VAL A 410 -25.27 -14.73 5.10
C VAL A 410 -24.28 -15.57 5.91
N HIS A 411 -23.88 -15.14 7.11
CA HIS A 411 -22.99 -15.92 7.99
C HIS A 411 -23.63 -17.15 8.62
N ARG A 412 -24.96 -17.27 8.68
CA ARG A 412 -25.63 -18.44 9.30
C ARG A 412 -25.87 -19.58 8.30
N GLU A 413 -25.85 -19.33 7.00
CA GLU A 413 -26.06 -20.37 5.99
C GLU A 413 -24.75 -21.05 5.54
N ALA A 414 -23.58 -20.45 5.82
CA ALA A 414 -22.29 -20.95 5.34
C ALA A 414 -21.64 -22.03 6.23
N ASP A 415 -22.29 -22.53 7.28
CA ASP A 415 -21.71 -23.58 8.13
C ASP A 415 -22.73 -24.62 8.64
N PRO A 416 -22.89 -25.74 7.90
CA PRO A 416 -23.25 -27.00 8.55
C PRO A 416 -22.27 -28.16 8.24
N ALA A 417 -21.20 -27.94 7.48
CA ALA A 417 -20.21 -28.99 7.22
C ALA A 417 -18.84 -28.39 6.85
N GLY A 418 -17.89 -28.50 7.78
CA GLY A 418 -16.47 -28.35 7.47
C GLY A 418 -16.06 -29.26 6.31
N PRO A 419 -14.90 -29.00 5.67
CA PRO A 419 -14.48 -29.73 4.48
C PRO A 419 -14.42 -31.23 4.78
N GLN A 420 -15.36 -31.98 4.23
CA GLN A 420 -15.23 -33.43 4.14
C GLN A 420 -13.97 -33.70 3.32
N GLY A 421 -13.07 -34.48 3.89
CA GLY A 421 -11.78 -34.80 3.30
C GLY A 421 -11.95 -35.24 1.85
N ALA A 422 -11.20 -34.59 0.96
CA ALA A 422 -10.99 -35.07 -0.39
C ALA A 422 -10.05 -36.28 -0.36
N ASP A 423 -10.51 -37.37 0.27
CA ASP A 423 -9.99 -38.71 0.06
C ASP A 423 -10.78 -39.35 -1.09
N GLY A 424 -10.23 -39.27 -2.29
CA GLY A 424 -10.65 -40.01 -3.47
C GLY A 424 -9.40 -40.44 -4.26
N PRO A 425 -9.33 -41.68 -4.77
CA PRO A 425 -8.06 -42.40 -4.90
C PRO A 425 -7.19 -41.99 -6.10
N LEU A 426 -5.88 -41.89 -5.81
CA LEU A 426 -4.67 -41.98 -6.64
C LEU A 426 -4.45 -41.00 -7.80
#